data_AF-A0A970WRB9-F1
#
_entry.id   AF-A0A970WRB9-F1
#
_cell.length_a   1.000
_cell.length_b   1.000
_cell.length_c   1.000
_cell.angle_alpha   90.00
_cell.angle_beta   90.00
_cell.angle_gamma   90.00
#
_symmetry.space_group_name_H-M   'P 1'
#
loop_
_entity.id
_entity.type
_entity.pdbx_description
1 polymer ?
#
loop_
_entity_poly.entity_id
_entity_poly.type
_entity_poly.pdbx_seq_one_letter_code
_entity_poly.pdbx_strand_id
1 'polypeptide(L)'
;MKRVLSAVLAIVFLLAGSVRAELFQDGETVCFLGDSITHGRQYHGMIYAYYLTRFPDRTIHVVNAGIAGDSAGGALGRLEEDVISKSPSTVVVILGMNDVGRGNYVADPNEKRLEFQRASLDRYAVNMDKLLERLSSETSAKFVLLTPSPFDQTCVNQLDNNQPGCNDGLGKCAELVRQLAAKYHAQVIDLHGPMTAFNLQQQKSDPTYTLIGPDRVHPGLPGNLMMAWLFLNAQGAPALVSNIVFDAGEGRVAEAANATVSDVRREGEGWRFTVLEKALPYPVDAEARGLLNAIPLEEKLNQEVVRIKGLADGSHILLIDGEPVACHTAAEWSNGVNLAFNEAAPQVKQAAKVAEINENRRRAEVRLRGYACVRWFLRHRRIDPDDLSAVRTHAETEMAKTGYYEGQVPTYLKEWEQRDEVIAQVTVLEQEALRARIPVPHQYEIRPER
;
A
#
# COMPACT_ATOMS: atom_id res chain seq x y z
N MET A 1 3.06 -8.80 38.09
CA MET A 1 2.50 -8.75 36.73
C MET A 1 3.21 -9.79 35.88
N LYS A 2 2.46 -10.76 35.34
CA LYS A 2 3.02 -11.91 34.59
C LYS A 2 3.56 -11.38 33.25
N ARG A 3 4.88 -11.47 33.05
CA ARG A 3 5.52 -11.24 31.76
C ARG A 3 5.07 -12.33 30.80
N VAL A 4 4.21 -12.00 29.85
CA VAL A 4 3.92 -12.85 28.69
C VAL A 4 5.12 -12.69 27.77
N LEU A 5 5.95 -13.74 27.68
CA LEU A 5 6.99 -13.85 26.66
C LEU A 5 6.29 -13.79 25.30
N SER A 6 6.39 -12.64 24.62
CA SER A 6 6.03 -12.54 23.21
C SER A 6 7.12 -13.23 22.42
N ALA A 7 6.85 -14.44 21.94
CA ALA A 7 7.72 -15.13 21.01
C ALA A 7 7.69 -14.37 19.67
N VAL A 8 8.66 -13.49 19.45
CA VAL A 8 8.97 -12.95 18.12
C VAL A 8 9.52 -14.11 17.31
N LEU A 9 8.67 -14.76 16.52
CA LEU A 9 9.07 -15.85 15.65
C LEU A 9 9.51 -15.25 14.31
N ALA A 10 10.79 -15.41 14.00
CA ALA A 10 11.34 -15.08 12.69
C ALA A 10 10.66 -15.95 11.62
N ILE A 11 9.87 -15.32 10.75
CA ILE A 11 9.45 -15.93 9.49
C ILE A 11 10.73 -16.05 8.66
N VAL A 12 11.28 -17.27 8.60
CA VAL A 12 12.40 -17.58 7.72
C VAL A 12 11.85 -17.63 6.30
N PHE A 13 11.96 -16.51 5.58
CA PHE A 13 11.83 -16.51 4.13
C PHE A 13 13.04 -17.25 3.57
N LEU A 14 12.82 -18.43 3.00
CA LEU A 14 13.79 -19.09 2.14
C LEU A 14 13.99 -18.20 0.90
N LEU A 15 14.99 -17.32 0.96
CA LEU A 15 15.47 -16.53 -0.17
C LEU A 15 16.18 -17.49 -1.14
N ALA A 16 15.41 -18.18 -1.98
CA ALA A 16 15.90 -18.43 -3.34
C ALA A 16 16.21 -17.06 -3.93
N GLY A 17 17.41 -16.86 -4.45
CA GLY A 17 17.95 -15.54 -4.84
C GLY A 17 17.09 -14.80 -5.86
N SER A 18 16.00 -14.19 -5.39
CA SER A 18 15.19 -13.29 -6.17
C SER A 18 15.97 -11.99 -6.34
N VAL A 19 15.98 -11.48 -7.56
CA VAL A 19 16.33 -10.09 -7.81
C VAL A 19 15.39 -9.27 -6.93
N ARG A 20 15.95 -8.59 -5.93
CA ARG A 20 15.22 -7.68 -5.04
C ARG A 20 14.46 -6.70 -5.92
N ALA A 21 13.21 -6.39 -5.55
CA ALA A 21 12.49 -5.39 -6.30
C ALA A 21 13.25 -4.05 -6.24
N GLU A 22 13.28 -3.30 -7.33
CA GLU A 22 14.00 -2.03 -7.34
C GLU A 22 13.14 -0.95 -6.70
N LEU A 23 13.77 -0.04 -5.93
CA LEU A 23 13.11 1.19 -5.52
C LEU A 23 12.82 2.05 -6.74
N PHE A 24 11.67 2.73 -6.73
CA PHE A 24 11.35 3.70 -7.78
C PHE A 24 12.31 4.88 -7.73
N GLN A 25 12.73 5.34 -8.90
CA GLN A 25 13.64 6.47 -9.07
C GLN A 25 12.88 7.78 -9.25
N ASP A 26 13.61 8.90 -9.10
CA ASP A 26 13.05 10.23 -9.36
C ASP A 26 12.56 10.35 -10.82
N GLY A 27 11.39 10.95 -11.00
CA GLY A 27 10.72 11.12 -12.29
C GLY A 27 9.97 9.88 -12.81
N GLU A 28 9.99 8.74 -12.10
CA GLU A 28 9.30 7.54 -12.59
C GLU A 28 7.77 7.67 -12.58
N THR A 29 7.13 7.23 -13.66
CA THR A 29 5.69 6.97 -13.70
C THR A 29 5.43 5.50 -13.42
N VAL A 30 4.71 5.20 -12.34
CA VAL A 30 4.40 3.85 -11.86
C VAL A 30 2.90 3.58 -12.02
N CYS A 31 2.55 2.71 -12.96
CA CYS A 31 1.17 2.29 -13.16
C CYS A 31 0.86 1.02 -12.38
N PHE A 32 -0.12 1.07 -11.47
CA PHE A 32 -0.67 -0.09 -10.78
C PHE A 32 -1.85 -0.63 -11.58
N LEU A 33 -1.62 -1.66 -12.39
CA LEU A 33 -2.63 -2.35 -13.19
C LEU A 33 -3.25 -3.49 -12.39
N GLY A 34 -4.59 -3.52 -12.30
CA GLY A 34 -5.27 -4.63 -11.67
C GLY A 34 -6.80 -4.56 -11.70
N ASP A 35 -7.42 -5.28 -10.77
CA ASP A 35 -8.86 -5.44 -10.67
C ASP A 35 -9.50 -4.51 -9.60
N SER A 36 -10.56 -4.95 -8.92
CA SER A 36 -11.25 -4.20 -7.87
C SER A 36 -10.38 -3.90 -6.66
N ILE A 37 -9.38 -4.75 -6.38
CA ILE A 37 -8.44 -4.53 -5.28
C ILE A 37 -7.58 -3.30 -5.60
N THR A 38 -7.05 -3.21 -6.82
CA THR A 38 -6.32 -2.03 -7.29
C THR A 38 -7.22 -0.83 -7.50
N HIS A 39 -8.44 -1.02 -8.01
CA HIS A 39 -9.38 0.07 -8.24
C HIS A 39 -9.67 0.82 -6.94
N GLY A 40 -10.20 0.12 -5.93
CA GLY A 40 -10.80 0.77 -4.76
C GLY A 40 -9.97 0.74 -3.48
N ARG A 41 -9.01 -0.19 -3.34
CA ARG A 41 -8.26 -0.37 -2.09
C ARG A 41 -7.01 0.51 -2.05
N GLN A 42 -6.26 0.42 -0.95
CA GLN A 42 -5.33 1.45 -0.50
C GLN A 42 -3.86 1.05 -0.54
N TYR A 43 -3.52 -0.20 -0.88
CA TYR A 43 -2.13 -0.67 -0.84
C TYR A 43 -1.17 0.20 -1.67
N HIS A 44 -1.57 0.62 -2.89
CA HIS A 44 -0.76 1.53 -3.73
C HIS A 44 -0.66 2.94 -3.15
N GLY A 45 -1.72 3.43 -2.50
CA GLY A 45 -1.73 4.69 -1.77
C GLY A 45 -0.80 4.65 -0.56
N MET A 46 -0.77 3.53 0.17
CA MET A 46 0.13 3.30 1.31
C MET A 46 1.59 3.20 0.85
N ILE A 47 1.86 2.51 -0.27
CA ILE A 47 3.19 2.52 -0.91
C ILE A 47 3.58 3.96 -1.27
N TYR A 48 2.69 4.73 -1.91
CA TYR A 48 3.00 6.10 -2.29
C TYR A 48 3.23 7.01 -1.07
N ALA A 49 2.47 6.83 0.00
CA ALA A 49 2.67 7.56 1.26
C ALA A 49 4.08 7.33 1.83
N TYR A 50 4.59 6.09 1.75
CA TYR A 50 5.98 5.81 2.12
C TYR A 50 6.97 6.57 1.25
N TYR A 51 6.79 6.58 -0.08
CA TYR A 51 7.71 7.31 -0.97
C TYR A 51 7.66 8.82 -0.73
N LEU A 52 6.46 9.39 -0.53
CA LEU A 52 6.28 10.80 -0.20
C LEU A 52 7.04 11.17 1.08
N THR A 53 6.93 10.37 2.14
CA THR A 53 7.55 10.72 3.43
C THR A 53 9.03 10.34 3.50
N ARG A 54 9.44 9.24 2.87
CA ARG A 54 10.82 8.74 2.98
C ARG A 54 11.80 9.37 2.00
N PHE A 55 11.31 9.80 0.84
CA PHE A 55 12.15 10.37 -0.23
C PHE A 55 11.60 11.74 -0.67
N PRO A 56 11.66 12.78 0.20
CA PRO A 56 11.13 14.10 -0.14
C PRO A 56 11.86 14.77 -1.32
N ASP A 57 13.05 14.27 -1.67
CA ASP A 57 13.87 14.67 -2.81
C ASP A 57 13.54 13.89 -4.11
N ARG A 58 12.67 12.88 -4.06
CA ARG A 58 12.28 12.08 -5.23
C ARG A 58 10.80 12.23 -5.53
N THR A 59 10.46 12.61 -6.74
CA THR A 59 9.09 12.73 -7.22
C THR A 59 8.77 11.54 -8.11
N ILE A 60 7.83 10.70 -7.69
CA ILE A 60 7.27 9.63 -8.51
C ILE A 60 5.81 9.95 -8.81
N HIS A 61 5.33 9.51 -9.97
CA HIS A 61 3.93 9.64 -10.37
C HIS A 61 3.25 8.29 -10.29
N VAL A 62 2.30 8.15 -9.37
CA VAL A 62 1.53 6.91 -9.19
C VAL A 62 0.22 7.00 -9.94
N VAL A 63 -0.03 6.02 -10.80
CA VAL A 63 -1.27 5.90 -11.59
C VAL A 63 -2.01 4.64 -11.19
N ASN A 64 -3.26 4.77 -10.78
CA ASN A 64 -4.19 3.68 -10.56
C ASN A 64 -4.80 3.25 -11.91
N ALA A 65 -4.44 2.07 -12.38
CA ALA A 65 -5.02 1.42 -13.54
C ALA A 65 -5.89 0.20 -13.13
N GLY A 66 -6.54 0.28 -11.98
CA GLY A 66 -7.50 -0.71 -11.50
C GLY A 66 -8.89 -0.53 -12.12
N ILE A 67 -9.56 -1.63 -12.48
CA ILE A 67 -11.00 -1.64 -12.81
C ILE A 67 -11.70 -2.72 -12.00
N ALA A 68 -12.86 -2.40 -11.44
CA ALA A 68 -13.56 -3.35 -10.58
C ALA A 68 -14.13 -4.49 -11.42
N GLY A 69 -14.01 -5.73 -10.93
CA GLY A 69 -14.49 -6.93 -11.62
C GLY A 69 -13.64 -7.37 -12.81
N ASP A 70 -12.52 -6.71 -13.06
CA ASP A 70 -11.69 -6.96 -14.23
C ASP A 70 -10.89 -8.27 -14.14
N SER A 71 -10.53 -8.81 -15.29
CA SER A 71 -9.68 -10.00 -15.47
C SER A 71 -8.45 -9.62 -16.30
N ALA A 72 -7.45 -10.49 -16.45
CA ALA A 72 -6.32 -10.26 -17.35
C ALA A 72 -6.75 -10.00 -18.80
N GLY A 73 -7.83 -10.64 -19.25
CA GLY A 73 -8.39 -10.38 -20.58
C GLY A 73 -9.01 -8.99 -20.71
N GLY A 74 -9.70 -8.52 -19.66
CA GLY A 74 -10.27 -7.17 -19.63
C GLY A 74 -9.18 -6.09 -19.52
N ALA A 75 -8.18 -6.30 -18.66
CA ALA A 75 -7.01 -5.46 -18.52
C ALA A 75 -6.22 -5.32 -19.84
N LEU A 76 -6.06 -6.42 -20.59
CA LEU A 76 -5.45 -6.42 -21.92
C LEU A 76 -6.21 -5.52 -22.92
N GLY A 77 -7.55 -5.56 -22.88
CA GLY A 77 -8.41 -4.76 -23.77
C GLY A 77 -8.31 -3.25 -23.54
N ARG A 78 -7.88 -2.83 -22.34
CA ARG A 78 -7.79 -1.41 -21.95
C ARG A 78 -6.36 -0.89 -21.77
N LEU A 79 -5.38 -1.72 -22.10
CA LEU A 79 -3.97 -1.45 -21.81
C LEU A 79 -3.46 -0.14 -22.42
N GLU A 80 -3.95 0.22 -23.61
CA GLU A 80 -3.60 1.46 -24.29
C GLU A 80 -4.02 2.69 -23.47
N GLU A 81 -5.31 2.78 -23.16
CA GLU A 81 -5.92 3.93 -22.49
C GLU A 81 -5.46 4.08 -21.04
N ASP A 82 -5.28 2.96 -20.34
CA ASP A 82 -5.02 2.97 -18.90
C ASP A 82 -3.54 2.92 -18.52
N VAL A 83 -2.68 2.39 -19.39
CA VAL A 83 -1.27 2.13 -19.04
C VAL A 83 -0.31 2.70 -20.09
N ILE A 84 -0.36 2.24 -21.35
CA ILE A 84 0.65 2.57 -22.37
C ILE A 84 0.67 4.07 -22.66
N SER A 85 -0.50 4.70 -22.81
CA SER A 85 -0.62 6.15 -23.02
C SER A 85 -0.09 7.00 -21.87
N LYS A 86 0.18 6.40 -20.70
CA LYS A 86 0.78 7.07 -19.54
C LYS A 86 2.31 7.05 -19.57
N SER A 87 2.91 6.47 -20.61
CA SER A 87 4.37 6.35 -20.76
C SER A 87 5.06 5.82 -19.49
N PRO A 88 4.65 4.63 -18.99
CA PRO A 88 5.10 4.14 -17.70
C PRO A 88 6.60 3.83 -17.70
N SER A 89 7.26 4.16 -16.60
CA SER A 89 8.60 3.67 -16.27
C SER A 89 8.52 2.27 -15.65
N THR A 90 7.48 2.02 -14.85
CA THR A 90 7.23 0.74 -14.19
C THR A 90 5.74 0.40 -14.25
N VAL A 91 5.42 -0.85 -14.55
CA VAL A 91 4.05 -1.39 -14.43
C VAL A 91 4.02 -2.46 -13.34
N VAL A 92 3.24 -2.19 -12.30
CA VAL A 92 2.93 -3.14 -11.23
C VAL A 92 1.63 -3.86 -11.59
N VAL A 93 1.64 -5.18 -11.70
CA VAL A 93 0.48 -5.97 -12.15
C VAL A 93 -0.03 -6.88 -11.04
N ILE A 94 -1.32 -6.78 -10.70
CA ILE A 94 -2.01 -7.70 -9.80
C ILE A 94 -3.39 -8.08 -10.36
N LEU A 95 -3.49 -9.33 -10.81
CA LEU A 95 -4.68 -9.93 -11.43
C LEU A 95 -4.77 -11.40 -11.03
N GLY A 96 -5.92 -12.02 -11.21
CA GLY A 96 -6.15 -13.43 -10.85
C GLY A 96 -7.40 -13.65 -10.01
N MET A 97 -7.82 -12.67 -9.20
CA MET A 97 -8.95 -12.81 -8.27
C MET A 97 -10.27 -13.08 -9.00
N ASN A 98 -10.49 -12.45 -10.15
CA ASN A 98 -11.66 -12.72 -10.99
C ASN A 98 -11.38 -13.80 -12.03
N ASP A 99 -10.15 -13.85 -12.56
CA ASP A 99 -9.71 -14.82 -13.56
C ASP A 99 -9.83 -16.27 -13.11
N VAL A 100 -9.64 -16.54 -11.82
CA VAL A 100 -9.70 -17.89 -11.26
C VAL A 100 -11.07 -18.54 -11.48
N GLY A 101 -12.12 -17.76 -11.77
CA GLY A 101 -13.46 -18.28 -12.02
C GLY A 101 -14.13 -18.75 -10.74
N ARG A 102 -14.02 -17.93 -9.69
CA ARG A 102 -14.50 -18.13 -8.31
C ARG A 102 -15.78 -18.93 -8.15
N GLY A 103 -16.82 -18.61 -8.93
CA GLY A 103 -18.12 -19.29 -8.88
C GLY A 103 -18.09 -20.78 -9.26
N ASN A 104 -16.98 -21.31 -9.77
CA ASN A 104 -16.78 -22.73 -10.08
C ASN A 104 -16.20 -23.55 -8.91
N TYR A 105 -15.79 -22.91 -7.82
CA TYR A 105 -15.27 -23.59 -6.62
C TYR A 105 -16.39 -23.81 -5.60
N VAL A 106 -16.57 -25.07 -5.22
CA VAL A 106 -17.56 -25.56 -4.27
C VAL A 106 -16.96 -26.76 -3.52
N ALA A 107 -17.56 -27.17 -2.39
CA ALA A 107 -17.07 -28.28 -1.58
C ALA A 107 -16.89 -29.59 -2.40
N ASP A 108 -17.90 -29.94 -3.21
CA ASP A 108 -17.90 -31.16 -4.03
C ASP A 108 -18.12 -30.80 -5.52
N PRO A 109 -17.07 -30.40 -6.26
CA PRO A 109 -17.21 -30.00 -7.65
C PRO A 109 -17.43 -31.21 -8.55
N ASN A 110 -18.42 -31.14 -9.44
CA ASN A 110 -18.58 -32.12 -10.52
C ASN A 110 -17.53 -31.91 -11.63
N GLU A 111 -17.46 -32.85 -12.57
CA GLU A 111 -16.49 -32.83 -13.67
C GLU A 111 -16.55 -31.53 -14.49
N LYS A 112 -17.76 -31.02 -14.76
CA LYS A 112 -17.96 -29.76 -15.49
C LYS A 112 -17.40 -28.55 -14.74
N ARG A 113 -17.58 -28.47 -13.42
CA ARG A 113 -16.98 -27.40 -12.60
C ARG A 113 -15.46 -27.49 -12.60
N LEU A 114 -14.90 -28.71 -12.49
CA LEU A 114 -13.46 -28.92 -12.59
C LEU A 114 -12.91 -28.52 -13.97
N GLU A 115 -13.65 -28.80 -15.05
CA GLU A 115 -13.31 -28.34 -16.40
C GLU A 115 -13.32 -26.82 -16.50
N PHE A 116 -14.32 -26.14 -15.94
CA PHE A 116 -14.36 -24.68 -15.91
C PHE A 116 -13.26 -24.06 -15.06
N GLN A 117 -12.85 -24.69 -13.97
CA GLN A 117 -11.68 -24.26 -13.18
C GLN A 117 -10.41 -24.32 -14.03
N ARG A 118 -10.16 -25.46 -14.73
CA ARG A 118 -9.01 -25.60 -15.65
C ARG A 118 -9.04 -24.56 -16.76
N ALA A 119 -10.16 -24.43 -17.46
CA ALA A 119 -10.31 -23.47 -18.55
C ALA A 119 -10.13 -22.01 -18.10
N SER A 120 -10.49 -21.69 -16.85
CA SER A 120 -10.28 -20.35 -16.29
C SER A 120 -8.79 -20.06 -16.04
N LEU A 121 -8.04 -21.04 -15.52
CA LEU A 121 -6.58 -20.94 -15.36
C LEU A 121 -5.86 -20.88 -16.71
N ASP A 122 -6.29 -21.66 -17.70
CA ASP A 122 -5.70 -21.61 -19.05
C ASP A 122 -5.91 -20.23 -19.70
N ARG A 123 -7.13 -19.67 -19.58
CA ARG A 123 -7.41 -18.31 -20.06
C ARG A 123 -6.59 -17.26 -19.31
N TYR A 124 -6.44 -17.40 -18.00
CA TYR A 124 -5.61 -16.50 -17.21
C TYR A 124 -4.16 -16.50 -17.72
N ALA A 125 -3.56 -17.68 -17.90
CA ALA A 125 -2.21 -17.82 -18.42
C ALA A 125 -2.05 -17.16 -19.79
N VAL A 126 -2.95 -17.46 -20.74
CA VAL A 126 -2.92 -16.90 -22.10
C VAL A 126 -3.07 -15.38 -22.08
N ASN A 127 -3.98 -14.84 -21.28
CA ASN A 127 -4.24 -13.40 -21.27
C ASN A 127 -3.13 -12.62 -20.55
N MET A 128 -2.61 -13.15 -19.44
CA MET A 128 -1.45 -12.56 -18.75
C MET A 128 -0.22 -12.56 -19.65
N ASP A 129 0.02 -13.65 -20.39
CA ASP A 129 1.14 -13.73 -21.33
C ASP A 129 1.03 -12.65 -22.42
N LYS A 130 -0.14 -12.54 -23.07
CA LYS A 130 -0.41 -11.50 -24.08
C LYS A 130 -0.31 -10.08 -23.52
N LEU A 131 -0.78 -9.87 -22.29
CA LEU A 131 -0.71 -8.57 -21.62
C LEU A 131 0.74 -8.14 -21.41
N LEU A 132 1.58 -9.04 -20.90
CA LEU A 132 3.00 -8.77 -20.68
C LEU A 132 3.78 -8.65 -21.99
N GLU A 133 3.48 -9.48 -22.99
CA GLU A 133 4.04 -9.36 -24.34
C GLU A 133 3.77 -7.99 -24.94
N ARG A 134 2.52 -7.52 -24.84
CA ARG A 134 2.11 -6.21 -25.35
C ARG A 134 2.79 -5.06 -24.62
N LEU A 135 2.83 -5.11 -23.29
CA LEU A 135 3.59 -4.12 -22.50
C LEU A 135 5.08 -4.10 -22.88
N SER A 136 5.67 -5.27 -23.10
CA SER A 136 7.10 -5.41 -23.41
C SER A 136 7.44 -4.94 -24.82
N SER A 137 6.51 -5.00 -25.76
CA SER A 137 6.72 -4.58 -27.15
C SER A 137 6.38 -3.11 -27.41
N GLU A 138 5.44 -2.54 -26.64
CA GLU A 138 4.95 -1.18 -26.83
C GLU A 138 5.52 -0.18 -25.80
N THR A 139 6.25 -0.64 -24.78
CA THR A 139 6.87 0.22 -23.76
C THR A 139 8.29 -0.23 -23.40
N SER A 140 9.04 0.64 -22.72
CA SER A 140 10.31 0.29 -22.06
C SER A 140 10.14 0.06 -20.56
N ALA A 141 8.91 -0.18 -20.08
CA ALA A 141 8.62 -0.22 -18.67
C ALA A 141 9.20 -1.47 -18.00
N LYS A 142 9.67 -1.33 -16.76
CA LYS A 142 10.00 -2.45 -15.89
C LYS A 142 8.72 -3.09 -15.36
N PHE A 143 8.75 -4.39 -15.10
CA PHE A 143 7.59 -5.11 -14.58
C PHE A 143 7.81 -5.56 -13.13
N VAL A 144 6.80 -5.32 -12.30
CA VAL A 144 6.68 -5.88 -10.96
C VAL A 144 5.37 -6.65 -10.89
N LEU A 145 5.45 -7.99 -10.89
CA LEU A 145 4.27 -8.83 -10.82
C LEU A 145 3.98 -9.19 -9.37
N LEU A 146 2.78 -8.87 -8.91
CA LEU A 146 2.29 -9.30 -7.61
C LEU A 146 1.50 -10.59 -7.80
N THR A 147 1.75 -11.61 -6.99
CA THR A 147 0.81 -12.74 -6.91
C THR A 147 -0.54 -12.24 -6.39
N PRO A 148 -1.67 -12.86 -6.78
CA PRO A 148 -2.98 -12.40 -6.30
C PRO A 148 -3.05 -12.49 -4.77
N SER A 149 -3.64 -11.47 -4.12
CA SER A 149 -3.98 -11.59 -2.70
C SER A 149 -4.93 -12.78 -2.49
N PRO A 150 -4.94 -13.41 -1.30
CA PRO A 150 -5.70 -14.63 -1.12
C PRO A 150 -7.21 -14.37 -1.07
N PHE A 151 -7.97 -15.40 -1.44
CA PHE A 151 -9.37 -15.52 -1.07
C PHE A 151 -9.42 -16.19 0.30
N ASP A 152 -10.03 -15.56 1.29
CA ASP A 152 -10.05 -16.10 2.65
C ASP A 152 -11.11 -17.20 2.80
N GLN A 153 -10.78 -18.41 2.35
CA GLN A 153 -11.69 -19.56 2.43
C GLN A 153 -11.79 -20.17 3.85
N THR A 154 -11.01 -19.69 4.81
CA THR A 154 -10.87 -20.29 6.15
C THR A 154 -11.43 -19.44 7.28
N CYS A 155 -11.62 -18.13 7.10
CA CYS A 155 -12.28 -17.32 8.13
C CYS A 155 -13.72 -17.79 8.37
N VAL A 156 -14.15 -17.81 9.63
CA VAL A 156 -15.53 -18.05 10.02
C VAL A 156 -16.28 -16.73 9.99
N ASN A 157 -17.30 -16.61 9.14
CA ASN A 157 -18.20 -15.47 9.13
C ASN A 157 -19.63 -15.90 8.78
N GLN A 158 -20.59 -15.01 8.97
CA GLN A 158 -22.04 -15.31 8.84
C GLN A 158 -22.56 -15.26 7.39
N LEU A 159 -21.71 -14.96 6.42
CA LEU A 159 -22.11 -14.79 5.03
C LEU A 159 -22.01 -16.13 4.29
N ASP A 160 -23.04 -16.49 3.52
CA ASP A 160 -23.01 -17.63 2.60
C ASP A 160 -22.26 -17.25 1.31
N ASN A 161 -20.95 -17.06 1.46
CA ASN A 161 -20.07 -16.57 0.40
C ASN A 161 -18.76 -17.37 0.28
N ASN A 162 -18.63 -18.48 1.00
CA ASN A 162 -17.44 -19.30 0.93
C ASN A 162 -17.42 -20.11 -0.37
N GLN A 163 -16.23 -20.24 -0.96
CA GLN A 163 -15.98 -20.97 -2.20
C GLN A 163 -14.78 -21.91 -1.95
N PRO A 164 -14.99 -23.06 -1.28
CA PRO A 164 -13.90 -23.96 -0.93
C PRO A 164 -13.10 -24.39 -2.16
N GLY A 165 -11.77 -24.31 -2.08
CA GLY A 165 -10.87 -24.58 -3.20
C GLY A 165 -10.48 -23.34 -4.01
N CYS A 166 -11.17 -22.22 -3.84
CA CYS A 166 -10.89 -20.99 -4.59
C CYS A 166 -9.49 -20.47 -4.32
N ASN A 167 -9.04 -20.48 -3.06
CA ASN A 167 -7.70 -20.00 -2.72
C ASN A 167 -6.61 -20.92 -3.31
N ASP A 168 -6.89 -22.22 -3.43
CA ASP A 168 -5.99 -23.17 -4.09
C ASP A 168 -5.86 -22.88 -5.59
N GLY A 169 -6.95 -22.47 -6.23
CA GLY A 169 -6.95 -21.92 -7.59
C GLY A 169 -6.09 -20.66 -7.71
N LEU A 170 -6.20 -19.74 -6.75
CA LEU A 170 -5.36 -18.54 -6.72
C LEU A 170 -3.88 -18.87 -6.47
N GLY A 171 -3.58 -19.94 -5.73
CA GLY A 171 -2.23 -20.47 -5.60
C GLY A 171 -1.65 -20.93 -6.95
N LYS A 172 -2.48 -21.49 -7.83
CA LYS A 172 -2.08 -21.81 -9.22
C LYS A 172 -1.87 -20.55 -10.06
N CYS A 173 -2.71 -19.52 -9.90
CA CYS A 173 -2.46 -18.21 -10.52
C CYS A 173 -1.13 -17.61 -10.05
N ALA A 174 -0.81 -17.71 -8.76
CA ALA A 174 0.46 -17.24 -8.20
C ALA A 174 1.67 -17.97 -8.81
N GLU A 175 1.56 -19.28 -9.05
CA GLU A 175 2.61 -20.04 -9.74
C GLU A 175 2.79 -19.58 -11.19
N LEU A 176 1.70 -19.38 -11.93
CA LEU A 176 1.75 -18.83 -13.30
C LEU A 176 2.40 -17.44 -13.33
N VAL A 177 2.12 -16.58 -12.35
CA VAL A 177 2.78 -15.28 -12.20
C VAL A 177 4.30 -15.44 -12.04
N ARG A 178 4.78 -16.40 -11.23
CA ARG A 178 6.22 -16.64 -11.07
C ARG A 178 6.87 -17.12 -12.37
N GLN A 179 6.19 -17.99 -13.12
CA GLN A 179 6.68 -18.46 -14.43
C GLN A 179 6.77 -17.32 -15.45
N LEU A 180 5.74 -16.47 -15.51
CA LEU A 180 5.74 -15.31 -16.39
C LEU A 180 6.78 -14.27 -15.97
N ALA A 181 7.00 -14.08 -14.67
CA ALA A 181 8.06 -13.19 -14.20
C ALA A 181 9.43 -13.62 -14.71
N ALA A 182 9.72 -14.93 -14.70
CA ALA A 182 10.95 -15.46 -15.29
C ALA A 182 11.01 -15.24 -16.82
N LYS A 183 9.90 -15.46 -17.54
CA LYS A 183 9.81 -15.26 -19.00
C LYS A 183 10.08 -13.82 -19.42
N TYR A 184 9.53 -12.85 -18.69
CA TYR A 184 9.61 -11.43 -19.02
C TYR A 184 10.66 -10.67 -18.23
N HIS A 185 11.55 -11.37 -17.52
CA HIS A 185 12.56 -10.76 -16.64
C HIS A 185 11.96 -9.76 -15.64
N ALA A 186 10.73 -10.02 -15.19
CA ALA A 186 10.03 -9.18 -14.23
C ALA A 186 10.46 -9.50 -12.80
N GLN A 187 10.31 -8.50 -11.92
CA GLN A 187 10.36 -8.72 -10.49
C GLN A 187 9.06 -9.38 -10.03
N VAL A 188 9.13 -10.25 -9.02
CA VAL A 188 7.94 -10.88 -8.43
C VAL A 188 7.89 -10.63 -6.94
N ILE A 189 6.72 -10.23 -6.44
CA ILE A 189 6.45 -10.01 -5.02
C ILE A 189 5.26 -10.90 -4.65
N ASP A 190 5.49 -11.85 -3.73
CA ASP A 190 4.45 -12.78 -3.32
C ASP A 190 3.56 -12.17 -2.24
N LEU A 191 2.28 -11.98 -2.56
CA LEU A 191 1.22 -11.62 -1.62
C LEU A 191 0.47 -12.86 -1.12
N HIS A 192 0.16 -13.78 -2.04
CA HIS A 192 -0.67 -14.96 -1.79
C HIS A 192 -0.17 -15.78 -0.59
N GLY A 193 1.06 -16.28 -0.67
CA GLY A 193 1.66 -17.13 0.35
C GLY A 193 1.69 -16.51 1.74
N PRO A 194 2.38 -15.35 1.93
CA PRO A 194 2.51 -14.74 3.25
C PRO A 194 1.18 -14.28 3.84
N MET A 195 0.26 -13.73 3.04
CA MET A 195 -1.04 -13.29 3.55
C MET A 195 -1.94 -14.48 3.95
N THR A 196 -1.93 -15.59 3.19
CA THR A 196 -2.63 -16.82 3.59
C THR A 196 -2.06 -17.37 4.89
N ALA A 197 -0.73 -17.50 4.98
CA ALA A 197 -0.07 -18.02 6.18
C ALA A 197 -0.38 -17.16 7.41
N PHE A 198 -0.39 -15.84 7.24
CA PHE A 198 -0.73 -14.91 8.30
C PHE A 198 -2.17 -15.08 8.79
N ASN A 199 -3.16 -15.09 7.87
CA ASN A 199 -4.56 -15.32 8.23
C ASN A 199 -4.73 -16.64 8.98
N LEU A 200 -4.18 -17.75 8.46
CA LEU A 200 -4.26 -19.06 9.10
C LEU A 200 -3.66 -19.05 10.52
N GLN A 201 -2.57 -18.29 10.73
CA GLN A 201 -1.96 -18.18 12.05
C GLN A 201 -2.85 -17.41 13.03
N GLN A 202 -3.41 -16.26 12.63
CA GLN A 202 -4.31 -15.48 13.49
C GLN A 202 -5.62 -16.23 13.78
N GLN A 203 -6.11 -16.99 12.80
CA GLN A 203 -7.33 -17.79 12.90
C GLN A 203 -7.25 -18.96 13.89
N LYS A 204 -6.04 -19.36 14.32
CA LYS A 204 -5.87 -20.32 15.43
C LYS A 204 -6.39 -19.78 16.76
N SER A 205 -6.27 -18.48 16.98
CA SER A 205 -6.73 -17.79 18.19
C SER A 205 -8.11 -17.14 18.03
N ASP A 206 -8.40 -16.60 16.85
CA ASP A 206 -9.68 -15.99 16.51
C ASP A 206 -10.13 -16.48 15.12
N PRO A 207 -11.00 -17.50 15.04
CA PRO A 207 -11.47 -18.03 13.76
C PRO A 207 -12.14 -17.02 12.84
N THR A 208 -12.60 -15.87 13.37
CA THR A 208 -13.24 -14.81 12.59
C THR A 208 -12.24 -13.81 11.99
N TYR A 209 -10.97 -13.86 12.43
CA TYR A 209 -9.93 -12.96 11.96
C TYR A 209 -9.73 -13.07 10.44
N THR A 210 -9.60 -11.92 9.79
CA THR A 210 -9.24 -11.86 8.37
C THR A 210 -8.57 -10.52 8.03
N LEU A 211 -7.42 -10.58 7.32
CA LEU A 211 -6.87 -9.42 6.61
C LEU A 211 -7.72 -9.01 5.41
N ILE A 212 -8.49 -9.96 4.86
CA ILE A 212 -9.20 -9.80 3.61
C ILE A 212 -10.53 -9.12 3.82
N GLY A 213 -11.28 -9.49 4.87
CA GLY A 213 -12.58 -8.91 5.16
C GLY A 213 -13.73 -9.89 4.91
N PRO A 214 -14.96 -9.51 5.25
CA PRO A 214 -16.09 -10.44 5.33
C PRO A 214 -16.51 -11.01 3.97
N ASP A 215 -16.22 -10.32 2.87
CA ASP A 215 -16.49 -10.81 1.51
C ASP A 215 -15.47 -11.84 1.01
N ARG A 216 -14.43 -12.12 1.81
CA ARG A 216 -13.32 -13.06 1.53
C ARG A 216 -12.45 -12.67 0.34
N VAL A 217 -12.62 -11.47 -0.23
CA VAL A 217 -12.02 -11.07 -1.50
C VAL A 217 -11.20 -9.78 -1.39
N HIS A 218 -11.70 -8.77 -0.69
CA HIS A 218 -11.17 -7.42 -0.80
C HIS A 218 -10.54 -6.89 0.50
N PRO A 219 -9.21 -6.89 0.63
CA PRO A 219 -8.48 -6.50 1.84
C PRO A 219 -9.01 -5.26 2.55
N GLY A 220 -9.18 -5.38 3.87
CA GLY A 220 -9.40 -4.25 4.78
C GLY A 220 -8.14 -3.41 4.97
N LEU A 221 -8.19 -2.37 5.79
CA LEU A 221 -7.03 -1.50 6.07
C LEU A 221 -5.77 -2.28 6.53
N PRO A 222 -5.87 -3.21 7.51
CA PRO A 222 -4.74 -4.07 7.86
C PRO A 222 -4.21 -4.91 6.68
N GLY A 223 -5.09 -5.47 5.86
CA GLY A 223 -4.67 -6.25 4.69
C GLY A 223 -3.96 -5.43 3.63
N ASN A 224 -4.41 -4.18 3.39
CA ASN A 224 -3.70 -3.24 2.51
C ASN A 224 -2.34 -2.85 3.06
N LEU A 225 -2.23 -2.66 4.38
CA LEU A 225 -0.94 -2.40 5.03
C LEU A 225 0.02 -3.58 4.89
N MET A 226 -0.47 -4.82 5.04
CA MET A 226 0.32 -6.03 4.79
C MET A 226 0.83 -6.07 3.33
N MET A 227 -0.03 -5.77 2.36
CA MET A 227 0.37 -5.71 0.94
C MET A 227 1.45 -4.65 0.70
N ALA A 228 1.26 -3.44 1.25
CA ALA A 228 2.24 -2.35 1.13
C ALA A 228 3.57 -2.71 1.82
N TRP A 229 3.51 -3.33 3.00
CA TRP A 229 4.71 -3.78 3.71
C TRP A 229 5.47 -4.86 2.93
N LEU A 230 4.79 -5.88 2.41
CA LEU A 230 5.42 -6.92 1.58
C LEU A 230 6.08 -6.31 0.34
N PHE A 231 5.41 -5.34 -0.29
CA PHE A 231 5.93 -4.62 -1.44
C PHE A 231 7.21 -3.84 -1.10
N LEU A 232 7.14 -2.97 -0.08
CA LEU A 232 8.26 -2.13 0.35
C LEU A 232 9.42 -2.98 0.90
N ASN A 233 9.14 -4.05 1.62
CA ASN A 233 10.14 -4.99 2.11
C ASN A 233 10.82 -5.74 0.95
N ALA A 234 10.09 -6.11 -0.09
CA ALA A 234 10.67 -6.72 -1.29
C ALA A 234 11.53 -5.73 -2.09
N GLN A 235 11.21 -4.42 -2.04
CA GLN A 235 12.12 -3.37 -2.52
C GLN A 235 13.33 -3.15 -1.59
N GLY A 236 13.23 -3.68 -0.37
CA GLY A 236 14.02 -3.32 0.81
C GLY A 236 14.13 -1.82 0.97
N ALA A 237 12.98 -1.17 1.01
CA ALA A 237 12.91 0.23 1.30
C ALA A 237 13.58 0.53 2.67
N PRO A 238 14.31 1.65 2.80
CA PRO A 238 15.14 1.93 3.96
C PRO A 238 14.31 2.08 5.25
N ALA A 239 14.76 1.45 6.33
CA ALA A 239 14.14 1.58 7.64
C ALA A 239 14.31 2.98 8.24
N LEU A 240 15.47 3.59 8.01
CA LEU A 240 15.93 4.81 8.68
C LEU A 240 15.13 6.04 8.24
N VAL A 241 14.41 6.66 9.17
CA VAL A 241 13.89 8.03 9.07
C VAL A 241 15.01 8.98 9.45
N SER A 242 15.53 8.84 10.68
CA SER A 242 16.70 9.55 11.19
C SER A 242 17.28 8.79 12.39
N ASN A 243 18.54 9.07 12.71
CA ASN A 243 19.17 8.61 13.95
C ASN A 243 20.01 9.73 14.54
N ILE A 244 19.72 10.11 15.78
CA ILE A 244 20.40 11.20 16.48
C ILE A 244 20.97 10.65 17.77
N VAL A 245 22.26 10.86 17.99
CA VAL A 245 22.94 10.54 19.25
C VAL A 245 23.50 11.83 19.83
N PHE A 246 22.91 12.29 20.93
CA PHE A 246 23.35 13.46 21.68
C PHE A 246 24.09 13.02 22.95
N ASP A 247 25.25 13.61 23.20
CA ASP A 247 26.01 13.43 24.44
C ASP A 247 25.78 14.65 25.34
N ALA A 248 24.94 14.49 26.36
CA ALA A 248 24.61 15.55 27.30
C ALA A 248 25.74 15.85 28.31
N GLY A 249 26.67 14.92 28.51
CA GLY A 249 27.83 15.11 29.37
C GLY A 249 28.87 16.03 28.72
N GLU A 250 29.08 15.86 27.41
CA GLU A 250 30.01 16.66 26.61
C GLU A 250 29.32 17.85 25.90
N GLY A 251 28.00 17.89 25.85
CA GLY A 251 27.25 18.96 25.21
C GLY A 251 27.36 19.00 23.69
N ARG A 252 27.45 17.83 23.05
CA ARG A 252 27.65 17.72 21.60
C ARG A 252 26.84 16.61 20.96
N VAL A 253 26.64 16.72 19.65
CA VAL A 253 26.06 15.67 18.82
C VAL A 253 27.16 14.68 18.46
N ALA A 254 27.00 13.43 18.85
CA ALA A 254 27.93 12.34 18.53
C ALA A 254 27.62 11.70 17.17
N GLU A 255 26.34 11.66 16.78
CA GLU A 255 25.91 11.14 15.48
C GLU A 255 24.62 11.85 15.03
N ALA A 256 24.51 12.14 13.74
CA ALA A 256 23.29 12.59 13.08
C ALA A 256 23.20 11.93 11.70
N ALA A 257 22.45 10.83 11.60
CA ALA A 257 22.19 10.15 10.35
C ALA A 257 20.82 10.55 9.80
N ASN A 258 20.78 10.86 8.50
CA ASN A 258 19.60 11.37 7.80
C ASN A 258 18.91 12.59 8.45
N ALA A 259 19.69 13.41 9.16
CA ALA A 259 19.26 14.66 9.77
C ALA A 259 20.46 15.62 9.85
N THR A 260 20.18 16.90 10.05
CA THR A 260 21.16 17.92 10.44
C THR A 260 20.80 18.40 11.83
N VAL A 261 21.79 18.57 12.71
CA VAL A 261 21.59 19.14 14.05
C VAL A 261 22.38 20.42 14.19
N SER A 262 21.75 21.48 14.70
CA SER A 262 22.33 22.82 14.87
C SER A 262 21.93 23.44 16.20
N ASP A 263 22.46 24.64 16.49
CA ASP A 263 22.03 25.51 17.59
C ASP A 263 22.05 24.86 18.98
N VAL A 264 22.98 23.92 19.18
CA VAL A 264 23.20 23.21 20.43
C VAL A 264 23.59 24.20 21.52
N ARG A 265 22.79 24.28 22.57
CA ARG A 265 23.04 25.13 23.73
C ARG A 265 22.47 24.52 24.99
N ARG A 266 23.05 24.92 26.13
CA ARG A 266 22.52 24.55 27.44
C ARG A 266 21.28 25.39 27.75
N GLU A 267 20.25 24.77 28.33
CA GLU A 267 19.00 25.43 28.68
C GLU A 267 18.54 24.94 30.07
N GLY A 268 18.74 25.76 31.10
CA GLY A 268 18.52 25.35 32.49
C GLY A 268 19.38 24.12 32.86
N GLU A 269 18.72 23.07 33.36
CA GLU A 269 19.35 21.79 33.70
C GLU A 269 19.42 20.82 32.49
N GLY A 270 18.96 21.25 31.33
CA GLY A 270 18.86 20.46 30.11
C GLY A 270 19.67 21.01 28.95
N TRP A 271 19.32 20.51 27.76
CA TRP A 271 19.91 20.88 26.48
C TRP A 271 18.84 21.21 25.47
N ARG A 272 19.14 22.17 24.61
CA ARG A 272 18.32 22.50 23.45
C ARG A 272 19.16 22.43 22.18
N PHE A 273 18.58 21.89 21.12
CA PHE A 273 19.19 21.83 19.79
C PHE A 273 18.10 21.81 18.73
N THR A 274 18.43 22.24 17.52
CA THR A 274 17.52 22.20 16.37
C THR A 274 17.85 20.99 15.52
N VAL A 275 16.83 20.24 15.10
CA VAL A 275 16.95 19.08 14.23
C VAL A 275 16.19 19.37 12.94
N LEU A 276 16.83 19.11 11.81
CA LEU A 276 16.19 19.04 10.50
C LEU A 276 16.40 17.64 9.92
N GLU A 277 15.37 16.81 10.01
CA GLU A 277 15.35 15.49 9.38
C GLU A 277 15.33 15.62 7.85
N LYS A 278 15.83 14.60 7.14
CA LYS A 278 15.78 14.53 5.66
C LYS A 278 14.64 13.64 5.15
N ALA A 279 13.85 13.09 6.06
CA ALA A 279 12.68 12.27 5.78
C ALA A 279 11.68 12.42 6.92
N LEU A 280 10.41 12.14 6.64
CA LEU A 280 9.36 12.02 7.63
C LEU A 280 9.10 10.53 7.98
N PRO A 281 8.55 10.24 9.16
CA PRO A 281 8.05 8.92 9.50
C PRO A 281 7.04 8.37 8.48
N TYR A 282 6.96 7.04 8.37
CA TYR A 282 5.95 6.37 7.55
C TYR A 282 4.58 6.41 8.27
N PRO A 283 3.58 7.13 7.75
CA PRO A 283 2.28 7.22 8.38
C PRO A 283 1.52 5.90 8.24
N VAL A 284 1.05 5.38 9.38
CA VAL A 284 0.19 4.19 9.43
C VAL A 284 -1.15 4.56 10.05
N ASP A 285 -2.21 4.28 9.30
CA ASP A 285 -3.60 4.48 9.72
C ASP A 285 -3.88 3.77 11.04
N ALA A 286 -4.57 4.44 11.96
CA ALA A 286 -4.87 3.94 13.30
C ALA A 286 -5.60 2.58 13.27
N GLU A 287 -6.51 2.36 12.31
CA GLU A 287 -7.25 1.09 12.17
C GLU A 287 -6.35 -0.07 11.72
N ALA A 288 -5.22 0.23 11.08
CA ALA A 288 -4.24 -0.77 10.64
C ALA A 288 -3.13 -1.04 11.66
N ARG A 289 -2.96 -0.20 12.70
CA ARG A 289 -1.84 -0.30 13.66
C ARG A 289 -1.83 -1.58 14.47
N GLY A 290 -2.97 -2.26 14.64
CA GLY A 290 -3.01 -3.58 15.26
C GLY A 290 -2.07 -4.58 14.58
N LEU A 291 -1.81 -4.41 13.28
CA LEU A 291 -0.88 -5.26 12.52
C LEU A 291 0.58 -5.08 12.95
N LEU A 292 0.98 -3.92 13.46
CA LEU A 292 2.36 -3.62 13.87
C LEU A 292 2.87 -4.56 14.97
N ASN A 293 1.97 -5.15 15.76
CA ASN A 293 2.31 -6.15 16.77
C ASN A 293 2.73 -7.49 16.17
N ALA A 294 2.41 -7.73 14.90
CA ALA A 294 2.56 -9.03 14.24
C ALA A 294 3.57 -9.02 13.08
N ILE A 295 3.98 -7.84 12.60
CA ILE A 295 5.00 -7.68 11.56
C ILE A 295 6.06 -6.67 11.99
N PRO A 296 7.34 -6.84 11.61
CA PRO A 296 8.43 -5.96 12.03
C PRO A 296 8.46 -4.65 11.21
N LEU A 297 7.31 -4.02 10.98
CA LEU A 297 7.21 -2.82 10.13
C LEU A 297 7.96 -1.64 10.76
N GLU A 298 7.86 -1.46 12.08
CA GLU A 298 8.61 -0.44 12.78
C GLU A 298 10.12 -0.59 12.53
N GLU A 299 10.67 -1.77 12.82
CA GLU A 299 12.09 -2.07 12.66
C GLU A 299 12.55 -1.95 11.20
N LYS A 300 11.74 -2.40 10.24
CA LYS A 300 12.13 -2.52 8.83
C LYS A 300 11.84 -1.29 7.99
N LEU A 301 10.92 -0.42 8.39
CA LEU A 301 10.46 0.71 7.59
C LEU A 301 10.35 2.04 8.35
N ASN A 302 10.38 2.05 9.69
CA ASN A 302 10.02 3.27 10.44
C ASN A 302 10.87 3.52 11.70
N GLN A 303 12.17 3.77 11.50
CA GLN A 303 13.14 4.03 12.56
C GLN A 303 13.53 5.52 12.63
N GLU A 304 12.95 6.25 13.59
CA GLU A 304 13.29 7.63 13.91
C GLU A 304 13.82 7.69 15.35
N VAL A 305 15.11 7.41 15.52
CA VAL A 305 15.67 7.10 16.84
C VAL A 305 16.43 8.29 17.43
N VAL A 306 16.08 8.65 18.66
CA VAL A 306 16.82 9.62 19.46
C VAL A 306 17.49 8.89 20.63
N ARG A 307 18.81 9.03 20.73
CA ARG A 307 19.63 8.57 21.86
C ARG A 307 20.25 9.74 22.58
N ILE A 308 20.12 9.77 23.90
CA ILE A 308 20.70 10.82 24.74
C ILE A 308 21.53 10.16 25.83
N LYS A 309 22.85 10.34 25.75
CA LYS A 309 23.84 9.79 26.68
C LYS A 309 24.24 10.84 27.70
N GLY A 310 24.75 10.40 28.86
CA GLY A 310 25.30 11.30 29.87
C GLY A 310 24.26 12.17 30.59
N LEU A 311 22.98 11.81 30.53
CA LEU A 311 21.94 12.38 31.39
C LEU A 311 22.18 11.93 32.84
N ALA A 312 21.78 12.76 33.81
CA ALA A 312 21.78 12.37 35.21
C ALA A 312 20.77 11.26 35.47
N ASP A 313 20.89 10.54 36.59
CA ASP A 313 19.90 9.53 36.96
C ASP A 313 18.51 10.17 37.17
N GLY A 314 17.46 9.46 36.72
CA GLY A 314 16.07 9.92 36.81
C GLY A 314 15.36 10.00 35.45
N SER A 315 14.13 10.51 35.48
CA SER A 315 13.30 10.72 34.29
C SER A 315 13.62 12.05 33.62
N HIS A 316 13.63 12.03 32.29
CA HIS A 316 13.86 13.20 31.46
C HIS A 316 12.80 13.27 30.38
N ILE A 317 12.27 14.48 30.19
CA ILE A 317 11.25 14.79 29.20
C ILE A 317 11.92 15.43 27.97
N LEU A 318 11.60 14.87 26.80
CA LEU A 318 11.85 15.48 25.51
C LEU A 318 10.64 16.34 25.14
N LEU A 319 10.88 17.62 24.89
CA LEU A 319 9.95 18.52 24.24
C LEU A 319 10.41 18.75 22.81
N ILE A 320 9.46 18.84 21.88
CA ILE A 320 9.71 19.28 20.51
C ILE A 320 8.79 20.46 20.22
N ASP A 321 9.38 21.59 19.82
CA ASP A 321 8.70 22.88 19.64
C ASP A 321 7.92 23.35 20.87
N GLY A 322 8.45 23.03 22.06
CA GLY A 322 7.86 23.39 23.35
C GLY A 322 6.76 22.44 23.84
N GLU A 323 6.36 21.44 23.04
CA GLU A 323 5.35 20.46 23.42
C GLU A 323 5.99 19.17 23.96
N PRO A 324 5.50 18.59 25.07
CA PRO A 324 5.94 17.28 25.57
C PRO A 324 5.73 16.18 24.52
N VAL A 325 6.81 15.45 24.19
CA VAL A 325 6.75 14.33 23.23
C VAL A 325 6.96 12.99 23.90
N ALA A 326 7.99 12.86 24.73
CA ALA A 326 8.30 11.59 25.39
C ALA A 326 8.99 11.84 26.74
N CYS A 327 8.71 10.98 27.72
CA CYS A 327 9.40 10.99 29.01
C CYS A 327 9.92 9.60 29.32
N HIS A 328 11.23 9.51 29.54
CA HIS A 328 11.93 8.25 29.76
C HIS A 328 13.07 8.42 30.76
N THR A 329 13.50 7.31 31.34
CA THR A 329 14.70 7.29 32.19
C THR A 329 15.95 7.57 31.38
N ALA A 330 17.01 8.05 32.05
CA ALA A 330 18.32 8.24 31.42
C ALA A 330 18.85 6.97 30.73
N ALA A 331 18.58 5.78 31.29
CA ALA A 331 18.97 4.50 30.71
C ALA A 331 18.22 4.19 29.39
N GLU A 332 16.90 4.45 29.35
CA GLU A 332 16.09 4.28 28.15
C GLU A 332 16.50 5.26 27.04
N TRP A 333 16.73 6.53 27.39
CA TRP A 333 17.28 7.51 26.45
C TRP A 333 18.64 7.10 25.91
N SER A 334 19.52 6.54 26.75
CA SER A 334 20.83 6.06 26.31
C SER A 334 20.72 4.86 25.34
N ASN A 335 19.71 3.99 25.51
CA ASN A 335 19.45 2.86 24.62
C ASN A 335 18.83 3.31 23.28
N GLY A 336 17.97 4.33 23.34
CA GLY A 336 17.33 4.96 22.19
C GLY A 336 15.83 4.78 22.20
N VAL A 337 15.14 5.86 21.88
CA VAL A 337 13.68 5.94 21.79
C VAL A 337 13.30 6.21 20.35
N ASN A 338 12.42 5.38 19.79
CA ASN A 338 11.88 5.59 18.46
C ASN A 338 10.66 6.52 18.51
N LEU A 339 10.71 7.63 17.76
CA LEU A 339 9.64 8.63 17.71
C LEU A 339 8.65 8.39 16.56
N ALA A 340 8.94 7.47 15.64
CA ALA A 340 8.26 7.38 14.35
C ALA A 340 6.75 7.03 14.39
N PHE A 341 6.24 6.57 15.54
CA PHE A 341 4.81 6.35 15.80
C PHE A 341 4.26 7.20 16.96
N ASN A 342 5.06 8.12 17.48
CA ASN A 342 4.65 9.00 18.57
C ASN A 342 3.86 10.20 18.01
N GLU A 343 2.54 10.14 18.14
CA GLU A 343 1.63 11.17 17.62
C GLU A 343 1.82 12.56 18.26
N ALA A 344 2.54 12.65 19.38
CA ALA A 344 2.90 13.94 19.96
C ALA A 344 3.95 14.68 19.12
N ALA A 345 4.83 13.96 18.41
CA ALA A 345 5.92 14.53 17.62
C ALA A 345 5.39 15.30 16.39
N PRO A 346 5.83 16.55 16.15
CA PRO A 346 5.30 17.38 15.06
C PRO A 346 5.56 16.81 13.67
N GLN A 347 6.70 16.15 13.45
CA GLN A 347 7.00 15.47 12.19
C GLN A 347 6.10 14.24 11.92
N VAL A 348 5.61 13.55 12.97
CA VAL A 348 4.59 12.50 12.82
C VAL A 348 3.25 13.10 12.43
N LYS A 349 2.87 14.25 12.99
CA LYS A 349 1.68 15.01 12.58
C LYS A 349 1.79 15.49 11.13
N GLN A 350 2.96 15.96 10.72
CA GLN A 350 3.23 16.33 9.33
C GLN A 350 3.08 15.12 8.39
N ALA A 351 3.68 13.98 8.74
CA ALA A 351 3.53 12.74 7.97
C ALA A 351 2.07 12.30 7.84
N ALA A 352 1.29 12.39 8.92
CA ALA A 352 -0.15 12.12 8.89
C ALA A 352 -0.89 13.08 7.95
N LYS A 353 -0.51 14.36 7.92
CA LYS A 353 -1.09 15.33 6.97
C LYS A 353 -0.78 14.99 5.52
N VAL A 354 0.45 14.55 5.22
CA VAL A 354 0.82 14.06 3.89
C VAL A 354 -0.04 12.86 3.48
N ALA A 355 -0.25 11.90 4.39
CA ALA A 355 -1.10 10.75 4.14
C ALA A 355 -2.57 11.14 3.88
N GLU A 356 -3.11 12.10 4.64
CA GLU A 356 -4.47 12.61 4.43
C GLU A 356 -4.65 13.22 3.04
N ILE A 357 -3.70 14.05 2.59
CA ILE A 357 -3.72 14.67 1.26
C ILE A 357 -3.61 13.58 0.17
N ASN A 358 -2.71 12.61 0.33
CA ASN A 358 -2.56 11.51 -0.62
C ASN A 358 -3.83 10.62 -0.67
N GLU A 359 -4.49 10.37 0.45
CA GLU A 359 -5.75 9.63 0.48
C GLU A 359 -6.87 10.42 -0.23
N ASN A 360 -6.93 11.75 -0.07
CA ASN A 360 -7.84 12.59 -0.86
C ASN A 360 -7.54 12.49 -2.36
N ARG A 361 -6.26 12.57 -2.76
CA ARG A 361 -5.81 12.39 -4.15
C ARG A 361 -6.25 11.03 -4.70
N ARG A 362 -6.01 9.96 -3.94
CA ARG A 362 -6.40 8.59 -4.31
C ARG A 362 -7.91 8.47 -4.46
N ARG A 363 -8.71 9.06 -3.56
CA ARG A 363 -10.19 9.05 -3.70
C ARG A 363 -10.68 9.77 -4.95
N ALA A 364 -10.07 10.91 -5.31
CA ALA A 364 -10.37 11.59 -6.56
C ALA A 364 -10.02 10.70 -7.77
N GLU A 365 -8.89 10.01 -7.73
CA GLU A 365 -8.49 9.05 -8.75
C GLU A 365 -9.46 7.85 -8.83
N VAL A 366 -9.94 7.32 -7.70
CA VAL A 366 -10.97 6.27 -7.65
C VAL A 366 -12.26 6.72 -8.33
N ARG A 367 -12.67 7.99 -8.20
CA ARG A 367 -13.83 8.52 -8.96
C ARG A 367 -13.60 8.43 -10.47
N LEU A 368 -12.40 8.80 -10.94
CA LEU A 368 -12.02 8.64 -12.35
C LEU A 368 -12.02 7.17 -12.78
N ARG A 369 -11.59 6.25 -11.91
CA ARG A 369 -11.68 4.80 -12.16
C ARG A 369 -13.12 4.31 -12.21
N GLY A 370 -14.02 4.90 -11.41
CA GLY A 370 -15.46 4.68 -11.51
C GLY A 370 -16.01 5.07 -12.89
N TYR A 371 -15.58 6.21 -13.44
CA TYR A 371 -15.97 6.62 -14.79
C TYR A 371 -15.40 5.66 -15.85
N ALA A 372 -14.12 5.33 -15.78
CA ALA A 372 -13.48 4.37 -16.69
C ALA A 372 -14.19 3.00 -16.65
N CYS A 373 -14.55 2.54 -15.46
CA CYS A 373 -15.29 1.29 -15.24
C CYS A 373 -16.62 1.25 -16.00
N VAL A 374 -17.41 2.33 -15.92
CA VAL A 374 -18.68 2.45 -16.65
C VAL A 374 -18.44 2.51 -18.16
N ARG A 375 -17.43 3.26 -18.62
CA ARG A 375 -17.10 3.33 -20.06
C ARG A 375 -16.74 1.97 -20.62
N TRP A 376 -15.92 1.21 -19.92
CA TRP A 376 -15.59 -0.16 -20.31
C TRP A 376 -16.84 -1.04 -20.34
N PHE A 377 -17.68 -0.98 -19.31
CA PHE A 377 -18.95 -1.70 -19.27
C PHE A 377 -19.86 -1.41 -20.48
N LEU A 378 -19.99 -0.14 -20.87
CA LEU A 378 -20.79 0.31 -22.02
C LEU A 378 -20.22 -0.19 -23.35
N ARG A 379 -18.89 -0.08 -23.54
CA ARG A 379 -18.22 -0.57 -24.76
C ARG A 379 -18.42 -2.07 -24.97
N HIS A 380 -18.40 -2.88 -23.91
CA HIS A 380 -18.70 -4.32 -23.99
C HIS A 380 -20.14 -4.61 -24.45
N ARG A 381 -21.06 -3.67 -24.25
CA ARG A 381 -22.45 -3.73 -24.74
C ARG A 381 -22.65 -3.03 -26.09
N ARG A 382 -21.56 -2.59 -26.73
CA ARG A 382 -21.58 -1.82 -27.99
C ARG A 382 -22.36 -0.51 -27.88
N ILE A 383 -22.39 0.08 -26.69
CA ILE A 383 -22.89 1.43 -26.46
C ILE A 383 -21.69 2.37 -26.46
N ASP A 384 -21.75 3.42 -27.27
CA ASP A 384 -20.74 4.46 -27.28
C ASP A 384 -20.81 5.27 -25.97
N PRO A 385 -19.79 5.23 -25.10
CA PRO A 385 -19.81 5.96 -23.85
C PRO A 385 -19.70 7.48 -24.01
N ASP A 386 -19.34 7.97 -25.20
CA ASP A 386 -19.26 9.40 -25.52
C ASP A 386 -20.59 9.96 -26.05
N ASP A 387 -21.53 9.10 -26.48
CA ASP A 387 -22.92 9.48 -26.76
C ASP A 387 -23.77 9.35 -25.48
N LEU A 388 -23.78 10.40 -24.66
CA LEU A 388 -24.54 10.42 -23.40
C LEU A 388 -26.07 10.26 -23.62
N SER A 389 -26.58 10.58 -24.81
CA SER A 389 -27.99 10.33 -25.13
C SER A 389 -28.24 8.83 -25.28
N ALA A 390 -27.39 8.13 -26.05
CA ALA A 390 -27.45 6.68 -26.18
C ALA A 390 -27.27 5.96 -24.84
N VAL A 391 -26.36 6.44 -23.99
CA VAL A 391 -26.17 5.90 -22.63
C VAL A 391 -27.44 6.09 -21.78
N ARG A 392 -28.10 7.25 -21.82
CA ARG A 392 -29.37 7.47 -21.11
C ARG A 392 -30.45 6.52 -21.60
N THR A 393 -30.63 6.42 -22.92
CA THR A 393 -31.62 5.51 -23.52
C THR A 393 -31.38 4.07 -23.07
N HIS A 394 -30.14 3.59 -23.14
CA HIS A 394 -29.79 2.25 -22.68
C HIS A 394 -30.08 2.06 -21.18
N ALA A 395 -29.69 3.03 -20.35
CA ALA A 395 -29.90 2.99 -18.90
C ALA A 395 -31.40 2.93 -18.52
N GLU A 396 -32.27 3.57 -19.29
CA GLU A 396 -33.71 3.64 -19.02
C GLU A 396 -34.48 2.43 -19.56
N THR A 397 -34.04 1.84 -20.67
CA THR A 397 -34.84 0.87 -21.44
C THR A 397 -34.32 -0.56 -21.43
N GLU A 398 -33.00 -0.75 -21.35
CA GLU A 398 -32.35 -2.06 -21.56
C GLU A 398 -31.53 -2.53 -20.35
N MET A 399 -31.16 -1.61 -19.47
CA MET A 399 -30.24 -1.89 -18.37
C MET A 399 -30.95 -2.52 -17.16
N ALA A 400 -30.45 -3.68 -16.71
CA ALA A 400 -30.90 -4.31 -15.48
C ALA A 400 -30.50 -3.48 -14.25
N LYS A 401 -31.41 -3.19 -13.32
CA LYS A 401 -31.13 -2.27 -12.19
C LYS A 401 -30.40 -2.89 -10.99
N THR A 402 -29.85 -4.09 -11.13
CA THR A 402 -29.34 -4.90 -10.00
C THR A 402 -27.85 -5.23 -10.06
N GLY A 403 -27.19 -5.03 -11.20
CA GLY A 403 -25.76 -5.30 -11.35
C GLY A 403 -24.88 -4.16 -10.84
N TYR A 404 -23.65 -4.50 -10.46
CA TYR A 404 -22.69 -3.51 -9.92
C TYR A 404 -22.47 -2.35 -10.90
N TYR A 405 -22.16 -2.65 -12.15
CA TYR A 405 -21.87 -1.63 -13.17
C TYR A 405 -23.10 -0.82 -13.53
N GLU A 406 -24.25 -1.47 -13.64
CA GLU A 406 -25.53 -0.83 -13.89
C GLU A 406 -25.89 0.17 -12.76
N GLY A 407 -25.54 -0.15 -11.52
CA GLY A 407 -25.67 0.77 -10.39
C GLY A 407 -24.74 1.99 -10.45
N GLN A 408 -23.64 1.95 -11.23
CA GLN A 408 -22.71 3.07 -11.40
C GLN A 408 -23.14 4.04 -12.53
N VAL A 409 -23.92 3.59 -13.51
CA VAL A 409 -24.31 4.39 -14.68
C VAL A 409 -25.04 5.69 -14.32
N PRO A 410 -25.98 5.72 -13.35
CA PRO A 410 -26.63 6.98 -12.95
C PRO A 410 -25.65 8.02 -12.41
N THR A 411 -24.67 7.60 -11.59
CA THR A 411 -23.62 8.47 -11.09
C THR A 411 -22.71 8.95 -12.22
N TYR A 412 -22.33 8.07 -13.14
CA TYR A 412 -21.56 8.43 -14.34
C TYR A 412 -22.27 9.51 -15.16
N LEU A 413 -23.54 9.33 -15.51
CA LEU A 413 -24.33 10.29 -16.28
C LEU A 413 -24.46 11.65 -15.58
N LYS A 414 -24.54 11.64 -14.24
CA LYS A 414 -24.65 12.86 -13.43
C LYS A 414 -23.32 13.63 -13.32
N GLU A 415 -22.20 12.91 -13.23
CA GLU A 415 -20.91 13.49 -12.89
C GLU A 415 -19.93 13.60 -14.06
N TRP A 416 -20.23 13.02 -15.23
CA TRP A 416 -19.28 12.97 -16.35
C TRP A 416 -18.79 14.35 -16.79
N GLU A 417 -19.66 15.37 -16.78
CA GLU A 417 -19.28 16.75 -17.12
C GLU A 417 -18.26 17.35 -16.14
N GLN A 418 -18.14 16.82 -14.92
CA GLN A 418 -17.17 17.24 -13.90
C GLN A 418 -15.83 16.49 -14.03
N ARG A 419 -15.67 15.59 -15.00
CA ARG A 419 -14.45 14.76 -15.14
C ARG A 419 -13.17 15.58 -15.13
N ASP A 420 -13.13 16.67 -15.91
CA ASP A 420 -11.93 17.48 -16.05
C ASP A 420 -11.60 18.24 -14.76
N GLU A 421 -12.63 18.61 -13.97
CA GLU A 421 -12.45 19.16 -12.62
C GLU A 421 -11.84 18.12 -11.67
N VAL A 422 -12.29 16.85 -11.75
CA VAL A 422 -11.70 15.75 -10.95
C VAL A 422 -10.26 15.47 -11.35
N ILE A 423 -9.92 15.53 -12.65
CA ILE A 423 -8.52 15.42 -13.13
C ILE A 423 -7.66 16.55 -12.58
N ALA A 424 -8.15 17.79 -12.64
CA ALA A 424 -7.46 18.94 -12.06
C ALA A 424 -7.29 18.78 -10.55
N GLN A 425 -8.31 18.27 -9.84
CA GLN A 425 -8.25 18.00 -8.41
C GLN A 425 -7.16 16.98 -8.04
N VAL A 426 -7.03 15.89 -8.80
CA VAL A 426 -5.93 14.91 -8.60
C VAL A 426 -4.57 15.60 -8.71
N THR A 427 -4.39 16.44 -9.74
CA THR A 427 -3.14 17.18 -9.96
C THR A 427 -2.84 18.14 -8.81
N VAL A 428 -3.84 18.91 -8.36
CA VAL A 428 -3.69 19.85 -7.24
C VAL A 428 -3.30 19.12 -5.96
N LEU A 429 -4.00 18.03 -5.62
CA LEU A 429 -3.72 17.25 -4.41
C LEU A 429 -2.35 16.58 -4.46
N GLU A 430 -1.89 16.15 -5.64
CA GLU A 430 -0.52 15.65 -5.81
C GLU A 430 0.51 16.76 -5.51
N GLN A 431 0.34 17.96 -6.06
CA GLN A 431 1.23 19.09 -5.77
C GLN A 431 1.16 19.55 -4.30
N GLU A 432 0.01 19.44 -3.65
CA GLU A 432 -0.12 19.66 -2.20
C GLU A 432 0.64 18.62 -1.39
N ALA A 433 0.56 17.33 -1.75
CA ALA A 433 1.31 16.27 -1.08
C ALA A 433 2.84 16.47 -1.25
N LEU A 434 3.29 16.83 -2.46
CA LEU A 434 4.70 17.12 -2.75
C LEU A 434 5.24 18.33 -1.97
N ARG A 435 4.41 19.34 -1.71
CA ARG A 435 4.79 20.48 -0.84
C ARG A 435 4.78 20.11 0.63
N ALA A 436 3.77 19.37 1.08
CA ALA A 436 3.59 19.01 2.48
C ALA A 436 4.64 18.01 2.99
N ARG A 437 5.31 17.25 2.12
CA ARG A 437 6.27 16.21 2.51
C ARG A 437 7.64 16.72 2.96
N ILE A 438 7.96 17.99 2.73
CA ILE A 438 9.29 18.54 3.00
C ILE A 438 9.47 18.71 4.52
N PRO A 439 10.40 17.98 5.18
CA PRO A 439 10.64 18.16 6.61
C PRO A 439 11.04 19.61 6.93
N VAL A 440 10.62 20.09 8.10
CA VAL A 440 10.95 21.42 8.61
C VAL A 440 11.80 21.30 9.87
N PRO A 441 12.65 22.29 10.20
CA PRO A 441 13.47 22.22 11.39
C PRO A 441 12.59 22.32 12.65
N HIS A 442 12.83 21.43 13.61
CA HIS A 442 12.16 21.39 14.91
C HIS A 442 13.14 21.63 16.06
N GLN A 443 12.69 22.31 17.10
CA GLN A 443 13.48 22.57 18.30
C GLN A 443 13.28 21.46 19.31
N TYR A 444 14.33 20.69 19.58
CA TYR A 444 14.35 19.64 20.60
C TYR A 444 14.89 20.23 21.90
N GLU A 445 14.22 19.91 23.02
CA GLU A 445 14.67 20.25 24.38
C GLU A 445 14.57 19.01 25.27
N ILE A 446 15.70 18.57 25.81
CA ILE A 446 15.76 17.48 26.80
C ILE A 446 16.08 18.07 28.16
N ARG A 447 15.24 17.78 29.17
CA ARG A 447 15.44 18.26 30.55
C ARG A 447 14.92 17.26 31.58
N PRO A 448 15.36 17.34 32.85
CA PRO A 448 14.80 16.53 33.92
C PRO A 448 13.27 16.73 34.03
N GLU A 449 12.53 15.64 34.23
CA GLU A 449 11.12 15.70 34.62
C GLU A 449 11.05 16.11 36.10
N ARG A 450 10.35 17.20 36.40
CA ARG A 450 10.23 17.76 37.76
C ARG A 450 8.91 17.37 38.41
#